data_AF-A0A380FFL1-F1
#
_entry.id   AF-A0A380FFL1-F1
#
_cell.length_a   1.000
_cell.length_b   1.000
_cell.length_c   1.000
_cell.angle_alpha   90.00
_cell.angle_beta   90.00
_cell.angle_gamma   90.00
#
_symmetry.space_group_name_H-M   'P 1'
#
loop_
_entity.id
_entity.type
_entity.pdbx_description
1 polymer ?
#
loop_
_entity_poly.entity_id
_entity_poly.type
_entity_poly.pdbx_seq_one_letter_code
_entity_poly.pdbx_strand_id
1 'polypeptide(L)'
;MRRKLLYIILFISLALIGHSYILYRFIVNGVLFTGPNDGMEQMVPIQMFLYENWSNGNWFYSSKFGLGGDFFTDLSYYFSTNIIFILNTLVVALIKLVIPLQTESVMFWITNDLIVSILKSSLAMLATFLFMKYIALNRNIAVLTAFVFVISPLYFRFTVYWPFF
;
A
#
# COMPACT_ATOMS: atom_id res chain seq x y z
N MET A 1 -27.15 8.17 -2.46
CA MET A 1 -26.19 7.07 -2.15
C MET A 1 -25.70 6.35 -3.41
N ARG A 2 -26.57 5.89 -4.32
CA ARG A 2 -26.22 5.16 -5.56
C ARG A 2 -25.05 5.77 -6.36
N ARG A 3 -25.03 7.09 -6.59
CA ARG A 3 -23.94 7.75 -7.33
C ARG A 3 -22.59 7.75 -6.61
N LYS A 4 -22.54 7.81 -5.28
CA LYS A 4 -21.28 7.76 -4.53
C LYS A 4 -20.63 6.37 -4.68
N LEU A 5 -21.44 5.33 -4.59
CA LEU A 5 -21.01 3.96 -4.79
C LEU A 5 -20.45 3.73 -6.21
N LEU A 6 -21.09 4.31 -7.23
CA LEU A 6 -20.58 4.21 -8.61
C LEU A 6 -19.18 4.82 -8.77
N TYR A 7 -18.87 5.92 -8.09
CA TYR A 7 -17.53 6.51 -8.13
C TYR A 7 -16.50 5.66 -7.39
N ILE A 8 -16.87 5.06 -6.25
CA ILE A 8 -15.98 4.13 -5.53
C ILE A 8 -15.64 2.94 -6.43
N ILE A 9 -16.65 2.32 -7.04
CA ILE A 9 -16.45 1.20 -7.97
C ILE A 9 -15.59 1.64 -9.15
N LEU A 10 -15.88 2.80 -9.75
CA LEU A 10 -15.10 3.35 -10.86
C LEU A 10 -13.63 3.51 -10.50
N PHE A 11 -13.30 4.12 -9.36
CA PHE A 11 -11.90 4.36 -8.99
C PHE A 11 -11.17 3.07 -8.60
N ILE A 12 -11.86 2.08 -8.01
CA ILE A 12 -11.29 0.74 -7.82
C ILE A 12 -10.98 0.09 -9.17
N SER A 13 -11.91 0.15 -10.13
CA SER A 13 -11.69 -0.38 -11.48
C SER A 13 -10.54 0.33 -12.19
N LEU A 14 -10.45 1.65 -12.08
CA LEU A 14 -9.36 2.43 -12.67
C LEU A 14 -8.01 2.12 -12.02
N ALA A 15 -7.96 1.96 -10.69
CA ALA A 15 -6.76 1.52 -10.00
C ALA A 15 -6.33 0.13 -10.47
N LEU A 16 -7.25 -0.82 -10.61
CA LEU A 16 -6.96 -2.15 -11.16
C LEU A 16 -6.41 -2.08 -12.59
N ILE A 17 -6.99 -1.23 -13.44
CA ILE A 17 -6.48 -1.00 -14.81
C ILE A 17 -5.05 -0.46 -14.76
N GLY A 18 -4.77 0.52 -13.90
CA GLY A 18 -3.41 1.05 -13.72
C GLY A 18 -2.40 0.00 -13.24
N HIS A 19 -2.84 -0.92 -12.37
CA HIS A 19 -2.01 -2.02 -11.87
C HIS A 19 -1.96 -3.23 -12.80
N SER A 20 -2.74 -3.26 -13.88
CA SER A 20 -2.93 -4.45 -14.72
C SER A 20 -1.61 -5.06 -15.21
N TYR A 21 -0.68 -4.23 -15.67
CA TYR A 21 0.63 -4.69 -16.11
C TYR A 21 1.45 -5.34 -14.98
N ILE A 22 1.47 -4.71 -13.81
CA ILE A 22 2.19 -5.21 -12.64
C ILE A 22 1.56 -6.51 -12.13
N LEU A 23 0.23 -6.55 -12.06
CA LEU A 23 -0.51 -7.76 -11.70
C LEU A 23 -0.24 -8.90 -12.68
N TYR A 24 -0.23 -8.63 -13.99
CA TYR A 24 0.13 -9.61 -15.00
C TYR A 24 1.55 -10.16 -14.78
N ARG A 25 2.54 -9.28 -14.62
CA ARG A 25 3.94 -9.66 -14.37
C ARG A 25 4.09 -10.47 -13.07
N PHE A 26 3.37 -10.09 -12.03
CA PHE A 26 3.39 -10.78 -10.75
C PHE A 26 2.78 -12.18 -10.84
N ILE A 27 1.59 -12.30 -11.44
CA ILE A 27 0.85 -13.56 -11.52
C ILE A 27 1.51 -14.54 -12.50
N VAL A 28 1.94 -14.05 -13.67
CA VAL A 28 2.45 -14.91 -14.75
C VAL A 28 3.94 -15.19 -14.61
N ASN A 29 4.73 -14.20 -14.20
CA ASN A 29 6.19 -14.33 -14.15
C ASN A 29 6.72 -14.48 -12.72
N GLY A 30 5.90 -14.28 -11.69
CA GLY A 30 6.36 -14.26 -10.29
C GLY A 30 7.27 -13.07 -9.96
N VAL A 31 7.29 -12.05 -10.82
CA VAL A 31 8.22 -10.92 -10.70
C VAL A 31 7.43 -9.65 -10.42
N LEU A 32 7.69 -9.05 -9.25
CA LEU A 32 7.27 -7.68 -8.95
C LEU A 32 8.37 -6.65 -9.25
N PHE A 33 9.63 -7.06 -9.17
CA PHE A 33 10.79 -6.18 -9.24
C PHE A 33 11.07 -5.75 -10.68
N THR A 34 11.17 -4.44 -10.92
CA THR A 34 11.34 -3.91 -12.28
C THR A 34 12.59 -3.04 -12.49
N GLY A 35 13.45 -2.83 -11.47
CA GLY A 35 14.75 -2.21 -11.72
C GLY A 35 15.56 -1.74 -10.50
N PRO A 36 16.70 -1.07 -10.74
CA PRO A 36 17.54 -0.47 -9.71
C PRO A 36 16.76 0.58 -8.89
N ASN A 37 17.00 0.61 -7.56
CA ASN A 37 16.27 1.46 -6.60
C ASN A 37 14.77 1.08 -6.44
N ASP A 38 14.48 -0.22 -6.43
CA ASP A 38 13.20 -0.74 -5.95
C ASP A 38 13.24 -0.80 -4.41
N GLY A 39 12.32 -0.09 -3.75
CA GLY A 39 12.25 -0.05 -2.30
C GLY A 39 11.72 -1.35 -1.68
N MET A 40 11.02 -2.19 -2.46
CA MET A 40 10.31 -3.37 -1.95
C MET A 40 11.24 -4.37 -1.27
N GLU A 41 12.43 -4.60 -1.81
CA GLU A 41 13.39 -5.59 -1.28
C GLU A 41 13.82 -5.26 0.15
N GLN A 42 13.97 -3.97 0.47
CA GLN A 42 14.31 -3.51 1.81
C GLN A 42 13.06 -3.32 2.69
N MET A 43 11.99 -2.78 2.12
CA MET A 43 10.83 -2.34 2.89
C MET A 43 9.94 -3.51 3.34
N VAL A 44 9.80 -4.56 2.53
CA VAL A 44 8.96 -5.72 2.88
C VAL A 44 9.49 -6.46 4.11
N PRO A 45 10.79 -6.80 4.22
CA PRO A 45 11.34 -7.38 5.44
C PRO A 45 11.14 -6.51 6.69
N ILE A 46 11.21 -5.18 6.54
CA ILE A 46 10.97 -4.24 7.66
C ILE A 46 9.52 -4.32 8.13
N GLN A 47 8.56 -4.37 7.20
CA GLN A 47 7.14 -4.53 7.55
C GLN A 47 6.90 -5.85 8.30
N MET A 48 7.45 -6.94 7.77
CA MET A 48 7.35 -8.26 8.37
C MET A 48 7.95 -8.27 9.79
N PHE A 49 9.13 -7.67 9.96
CA PHE A 49 9.80 -7.51 11.26
C PHE A 49 8.94 -6.70 12.25
N LEU A 50 8.37 -5.58 11.83
CA LEU A 50 7.50 -4.76 12.69
C LEU A 50 6.25 -5.53 13.12
N TYR A 51 5.58 -6.18 12.17
CA TYR A 51 4.41 -7.00 12.46
C TYR A 51 4.73 -8.14 13.44
N GLU A 52 5.84 -8.84 13.25
CA GLU A 52 6.27 -9.93 14.15
C GLU A 52 6.57 -9.42 15.55
N ASN A 53 7.29 -8.30 15.70
CA ASN A 53 7.60 -7.74 17.02
C ASN A 53 6.32 -7.27 17.73
N TRP A 54 5.45 -6.52 17.04
CA TRP A 54 4.17 -6.06 17.60
C TRP A 54 3.26 -7.22 17.99
N SER A 55 3.18 -8.27 17.17
CA SER A 55 2.40 -9.48 17.46
C SER A 55 2.91 -10.23 18.70
N ASN A 56 4.21 -10.14 18.99
CA ASN A 56 4.85 -10.75 20.16
C ASN A 56 4.90 -9.81 21.39
N GLY A 57 4.29 -8.62 21.31
CA GLY A 57 4.25 -7.65 22.42
C GLY A 57 5.50 -6.79 22.56
N ASN A 58 6.43 -6.84 21.61
CA ASN A 58 7.58 -5.93 21.55
C ASN A 58 7.20 -4.72 20.69
N TRP A 59 6.94 -3.58 21.32
CA TRP A 59 6.40 -2.40 20.61
C TRP A 59 7.45 -1.39 20.17
N PHE A 60 8.54 -1.27 20.93
CA PHE A 60 9.52 -0.20 20.78
C PHE A 60 10.94 -0.71 20.52
N TYR A 61 11.35 -1.77 21.20
CA TYR A 61 12.73 -2.25 21.18
C TYR A 61 12.83 -3.72 20.80
N SER A 62 13.88 -4.09 20.08
CA SER A 62 14.21 -5.49 19.80
C SER A 62 15.72 -5.69 19.74
N SER A 63 16.22 -6.73 20.40
CA SER A 63 17.62 -7.15 20.30
C SER A 63 17.98 -7.68 18.91
N LYS A 64 16.99 -8.08 18.10
CA LYS A 64 17.16 -8.56 16.73
C LYS A 64 17.24 -7.42 15.70
N PHE A 65 17.06 -6.16 16.12
CA PHE A 65 17.17 -5.00 15.23
C PHE A 65 18.63 -4.53 15.15
N GLY A 66 19.36 -4.98 14.13
CA GLY A 66 20.79 -4.67 14.00
C GLY A 66 21.61 -5.25 15.16
N LEU A 67 22.15 -4.38 16.02
CA LEU A 67 22.84 -4.76 17.27
C LEU A 67 21.96 -4.58 18.52
N GLY A 68 20.65 -4.44 18.32
CA GLY A 68 19.67 -4.06 19.32
C GLY A 68 19.38 -2.56 19.27
N GLY A 69 18.11 -2.18 19.18
CA GLY A 69 17.73 -0.78 19.04
C GLY A 69 16.24 -0.49 19.20
N ASP A 70 15.92 0.79 19.35
CA ASP A 70 14.57 1.34 19.33
C ASP A 70 14.08 1.41 17.87
N PHE A 71 13.55 0.29 17.40
CA PHE A 71 13.03 0.19 16.05
C PHE A 71 11.80 1.08 15.83
N PHE A 72 11.08 1.47 16.88
CA PHE A 72 9.91 2.33 16.72
C PHE A 72 10.33 3.74 16.31
N THR A 73 11.32 4.33 16.97
CA THR A 73 11.82 5.65 16.58
C THR A 73 12.60 5.58 15.27
N ASP A 74 13.45 4.56 15.10
CA ASP A 74 14.32 4.43 13.92
C ASP A 74 13.54 4.17 12.63
N LEU A 75 12.37 3.50 12.72
CA LEU A 75 11.50 3.20 11.57
C LEU A 75 10.29 4.15 11.49
N SER A 76 10.30 5.24 12.24
CA SER A 76 9.18 6.21 12.30
C SER A 76 8.89 6.88 10.97
N TYR A 77 9.94 7.22 10.22
CA TYR A 77 9.82 7.77 8.86
C TYR A 77 9.16 6.81 7.87
N TYR A 78 9.29 5.50 8.08
CA TYR A 78 8.79 4.49 7.15
C TYR A 78 7.44 3.92 7.60
N PHE A 79 7.38 3.28 8.77
CA PHE A 79 6.26 2.38 9.08
C PHE A 79 5.70 2.53 10.49
N SER A 80 6.52 2.68 11.52
CA SER A 80 6.04 2.58 12.92
C SER A 80 5.04 3.67 13.30
N THR A 81 5.06 4.82 12.60
CA THR A 81 4.08 5.91 12.77
C THR A 81 3.14 6.08 11.56
N ASN A 82 3.25 5.22 10.55
CA ASN A 82 2.45 5.31 9.34
C ASN A 82 1.05 4.73 9.58
N ILE A 83 0.03 5.61 9.53
CA ILE A 83 -1.36 5.23 9.79
C ILE A 83 -1.88 4.14 8.86
N ILE A 84 -1.48 4.14 7.58
CA ILE A 84 -1.92 3.13 6.60
C ILE A 84 -1.32 1.78 6.98
N PHE A 85 -0.04 1.76 7.34
CA PHE A 85 0.62 0.53 7.78
C PHE A 85 0.02 0.00 9.09
N ILE A 86 -0.20 0.85 10.10
CA ILE A 86 -0.80 0.44 11.38
C ILE A 86 -2.21 -0.15 11.18
N LEU A 87 -3.02 0.47 10.32
CA LEU A 87 -4.34 -0.07 9.99
C LEU A 87 -4.23 -1.40 9.24
N ASN A 88 -3.29 -1.52 8.31
CA ASN A 88 -3.02 -2.74 7.57
C ASN A 88 -2.60 -3.89 8.50
N THR A 89 -1.66 -3.66 9.42
CA THR A 89 -1.23 -4.68 10.39
C THR A 89 -2.37 -5.09 11.32
N LEU A 90 -3.22 -4.16 11.75
CA LEU A 90 -4.42 -4.47 12.54
C LEU A 90 -5.41 -5.33 11.75
N VAL A 91 -5.66 -5.01 10.48
CA VAL A 91 -6.53 -5.82 9.60
C VAL A 91 -5.95 -7.22 9.41
N VAL A 92 -4.65 -7.33 9.12
CA VAL A 92 -3.97 -8.63 8.98
C VAL A 92 -4.07 -9.45 10.27
N ALA A 93 -3.85 -8.83 11.44
CA ALA A 93 -3.97 -9.50 12.73
C ALA A 93 -5.39 -10.01 12.97
N LEU A 94 -6.42 -9.20 12.68
CA LEU A 94 -7.82 -9.60 12.82
C LEU A 94 -8.21 -10.74 11.88
N ILE A 95 -7.76 -10.71 10.61
CA ILE A 95 -8.01 -11.79 9.66
C ILE A 95 -7.30 -13.08 10.12
N LYS A 96 -6.08 -12.97 10.65
CA LYS A 96 -5.29 -14.11 11.16
C LYS A 96 -5.99 -14.86 12.30
N LEU A 97 -6.89 -14.21 13.05
CA LEU A 97 -7.71 -14.86 14.09
C LEU A 97 -8.73 -15.86 13.52
N VAL A 98 -9.16 -15.66 12.28
CA VAL A 98 -10.21 -16.47 11.63
C VAL A 98 -9.63 -17.39 10.56
N ILE A 99 -8.58 -16.95 9.86
CA ILE A 99 -7.96 -17.66 8.73
C ILE A 99 -6.46 -17.74 8.96
N PRO A 100 -5.82 -18.92 8.81
CA PRO A 100 -4.37 -19.02 8.91
C PRO A 100 -3.69 -18.22 7.78
N LEU A 101 -2.97 -17.16 8.15
CA LEU A 101 -2.16 -16.36 7.23
C LEU A 101 -0.67 -16.65 7.43
N GLN A 102 0.07 -16.79 6.32
CA GLN A 102 1.53 -16.99 6.32
C GLN A 102 2.27 -15.65 6.51
N THR A 103 2.07 -15.00 7.66
CA THR A 103 2.67 -13.68 7.96
C THR A 103 4.18 -13.69 8.09
N GLU A 104 4.80 -14.87 8.16
CA GLU A 104 6.25 -15.09 8.19
C GLU A 104 6.86 -15.17 6.78
N SER A 105 6.02 -15.23 5.74
CA SER A 105 6.47 -15.30 4.35
C SER A 105 6.59 -13.91 3.75
N VAL A 106 7.74 -13.60 3.14
CA VAL A 106 7.96 -12.38 2.35
C VAL A 106 6.91 -12.24 1.24
N MET A 107 6.51 -13.36 0.64
CA MET A 107 5.55 -13.36 -0.46
C MET A 107 4.14 -12.92 -0.01
N PHE A 108 3.77 -13.21 1.24
CA PHE A 108 2.51 -12.72 1.81
C PHE A 108 2.51 -11.19 1.84
N TRP A 109 3.57 -10.58 2.35
CA TRP A 109 3.69 -9.12 2.45
C TRP A 109 3.77 -8.44 1.09
N ILE A 110 4.48 -9.02 0.12
CA ILE A 110 4.48 -8.51 -1.27
C ILE A 110 3.05 -8.49 -1.84
N THR A 111 2.30 -9.57 -1.63
CA THR A 111 0.91 -9.67 -2.11
C THR A 111 0.02 -8.67 -1.39
N ASN A 112 0.21 -8.51 -0.07
CA ASN A 112 -0.50 -7.56 0.75
C ASN A 112 -0.23 -6.11 0.30
N ASP A 113 1.03 -5.76 0.04
CA ASP A 113 1.44 -4.43 -0.43
C ASP A 113 0.82 -4.09 -1.79
N LEU A 114 0.70 -5.06 -2.69
CA LEU A 114 -0.03 -4.87 -3.95
C LEU A 114 -1.51 -4.53 -3.72
N ILE A 115 -2.18 -5.27 -2.82
CA ILE A 115 -3.58 -5.02 -2.47
C ILE A 115 -3.71 -3.62 -1.85
N VAL A 116 -2.84 -3.28 -0.90
CA VAL A 116 -2.79 -1.95 -0.26
C VAL A 116 -2.53 -0.86 -1.29
N SER A 117 -1.62 -1.06 -2.25
CA SER A 117 -1.33 -0.10 -3.33
C SER A 117 -2.57 0.21 -4.18
N ILE A 118 -3.35 -0.81 -4.54
CA ILE A 118 -4.61 -0.64 -5.29
C ILE A 118 -5.62 0.17 -4.46
N LEU A 119 -5.75 -0.13 -3.17
CA LEU A 119 -6.64 0.60 -2.26
C LEU A 119 -6.19 2.06 -2.08
N LYS A 120 -4.90 2.29 -1.81
CA LYS A 120 -4.29 3.63 -1.72
C LYS A 120 -4.56 4.44 -2.99
N SER A 121 -4.29 3.85 -4.16
CA SER A 121 -4.53 4.50 -5.45
C SER A 121 -6.00 4.86 -5.65
N SER A 122 -6.91 3.97 -5.26
CA SER A 122 -8.36 4.21 -5.35
C SER A 122 -8.78 5.38 -4.45
N LEU A 123 -8.27 5.43 -3.22
CA LEU A 123 -8.54 6.51 -2.26
C LEU A 123 -7.94 7.84 -2.71
N ALA A 124 -6.70 7.82 -3.23
CA ALA A 124 -6.05 8.99 -3.78
C ALA A 124 -6.84 9.56 -4.97
N MET A 125 -7.30 8.71 -5.90
CA MET A 125 -8.14 9.14 -7.02
C MET A 125 -9.46 9.74 -6.52
N LEU A 126 -10.10 9.13 -5.52
CA LEU A 126 -11.31 9.67 -4.91
C LEU A 126 -11.07 11.07 -4.32
N ALA A 127 -9.98 11.25 -3.57
CA ALA A 127 -9.61 12.52 -2.97
C ALA A 127 -9.33 13.60 -4.05
N THR A 128 -8.52 13.27 -5.06
CA THR A 128 -8.23 14.17 -6.18
C THR A 128 -9.49 14.50 -6.98
N PHE A 129 -10.39 13.55 -7.18
CA PHE A 129 -11.68 13.79 -7.85
C PHE A 129 -12.55 14.77 -7.06
N LEU A 130 -12.67 14.60 -5.74
CA LEU A 130 -13.46 15.49 -4.91
C LEU A 130 -12.89 16.92 -4.94
N PHE A 131 -11.57 17.05 -4.86
CA PHE A 131 -10.87 18.32 -4.97
C PHE A 131 -11.05 18.98 -6.35
N MET A 132 -10.83 18.25 -7.44
CA MET A 132 -10.97 18.78 -8.78
C MET A 132 -12.41 19.11 -9.17
N LYS A 133 -13.37 18.34 -8.65
CA LYS A 133 -14.80 18.65 -8.83
C LYS A 133 -15.16 19.97 -8.14
N TYR A 134 -14.53 20.28 -7.01
CA TYR A 134 -14.71 21.55 -6.31
C TYR A 134 -14.14 22.73 -7.12
N ILE A 135 -12.99 22.56 -7.78
CA ILE A 135 -12.31 23.64 -8.53
C ILE A 135 -12.88 23.81 -9.96
N ALA A 136 -12.92 22.74 -10.75
CA ALA A 136 -13.22 22.82 -12.18
C ALA A 136 -14.73 22.80 -12.49
N LEU A 137 -15.57 22.46 -11.50
CA LEU A 137 -17.03 22.29 -11.62
C LEU A 137 -17.49 21.29 -12.69
N ASN A 138 -16.57 20.59 -13.36
CA ASN A 138 -16.83 19.59 -14.38
C ASN A 138 -16.39 18.20 -13.89
N ARG A 139 -17.34 17.27 -13.87
CA ARG A 139 -17.11 15.91 -13.34
C ARG A 139 -16.20 15.08 -14.23
N ASN A 140 -16.29 15.23 -15.54
CA ASN A 140 -15.51 14.44 -16.49
C ASN A 140 -14.04 14.86 -16.41
N ILE A 141 -13.79 16.16 -16.35
CA ILE A 141 -12.44 16.71 -16.13
C ILE A 141 -11.90 16.23 -14.78
N ALA A 142 -12.70 16.28 -13.70
CA ALA A 142 -12.27 15.81 -12.39
C ALA A 142 -11.89 14.32 -12.36
N VAL A 143 -12.65 13.45 -13.06
CA VAL A 143 -12.31 12.01 -13.17
C VAL A 143 -11.01 11.83 -13.96
N LEU A 144 -10.87 12.51 -15.10
CA LEU A 144 -9.67 12.42 -15.93
C LEU A 144 -8.43 12.88 -15.16
N THR A 145 -8.50 14.03 -14.47
CA THR A 145 -7.38 14.55 -13.67
C THR A 145 -7.01 13.60 -12.54
N ALA A 146 -8.01 13.05 -11.82
CA ALA A 146 -7.75 12.09 -10.75
C ALA A 146 -6.99 10.85 -11.26
N PHE A 147 -7.42 10.30 -12.41
CA PHE A 147 -6.78 9.14 -13.00
C PHE A 147 -5.35 9.44 -13.47
N VAL A 148 -5.17 10.52 -14.24
CA VAL A 148 -3.86 10.89 -14.79
C VAL A 148 -2.86 11.25 -13.69
N PHE A 149 -3.31 11.90 -12.61
CA PHE A 149 -2.45 12.23 -11.47
C PHE A 149 -1.93 10.96 -10.77
N VAL A 150 -2.82 10.07 -10.38
CA VAL A 150 -2.46 8.87 -9.59
C VAL A 150 -1.71 7.84 -10.43
N ILE A 151 -2.06 7.67 -11.71
CA ILE A 151 -1.36 6.75 -12.61
C ILE A 151 -0.14 7.42 -13.29
N SER A 152 0.20 8.66 -12.92
CA SER A 152 1.42 9.29 -13.41
C SER A 152 2.64 8.43 -13.01
N PRO A 153 3.66 8.30 -13.89
CA PRO A 153 4.77 7.37 -13.64
C PRO A 153 5.47 7.57 -12.30
N LEU A 154 5.62 8.82 -11.85
CA LEU A 154 6.29 9.13 -10.60
C LEU A 154 5.45 8.73 -9.38
N TYR A 155 4.20 9.18 -9.32
CA TYR A 155 3.30 8.88 -8.20
C TYR A 155 3.04 7.36 -8.11
N PHE A 156 2.77 6.75 -9.26
CA PHE A 156 2.48 5.32 -9.35
C PHE A 156 3.67 4.46 -8.92
N ARG A 157 4.90 4.82 -9.35
CA ARG A 157 6.12 4.13 -8.92
C ARG A 157 6.26 4.13 -7.41
N PHE A 158 6.09 5.27 -6.75
CA PHE A 158 6.19 5.34 -5.30
C PHE A 158 5.07 4.58 -4.61
N THR A 159 3.84 4.69 -5.11
CA THR A 159 2.68 4.00 -4.51
C THR A 159 2.84 2.48 -4.51
N VAL A 160 3.40 1.91 -5.59
CA VAL A 160 3.55 0.46 -5.76
C VAL A 160 4.82 -0.09 -5.13
N TYR A 161 5.97 0.57 -5.33
CA TYR A 161 7.27 0.03 -4.93
C TYR A 161 7.80 0.56 -3.59
N TRP A 162 7.12 1.54 -3.01
CA TRP A 162 7.47 2.14 -1.73
C TRP A 162 6.24 2.09 -0.82
N PRO A 163 5.97 0.98 -0.12
CA PRO A 163 4.69 0.73 0.55
C PRO A 163 4.29 1.80 1.57
N PHE A 164 5.27 2.49 2.16
CA PHE A 164 5.04 3.58 3.11
C PHE A 164 4.59 4.91 2.49
N PHE A 165 4.74 5.11 1.19
CA PHE A 165 4.29 6.30 0.47
C PHE A 165 2.79 6.26 0.21
#